data_AF-A0A091STH8-F1
#
_entry.id   AF-A0A091STH8-F1
#
_cell.length_a   1.000
_cell.length_b   1.000
_cell.length_c   1.000
_cell.angle_alpha   90.00
_cell.angle_beta   90.00
_cell.angle_gamma   90.00
#
_symmetry.space_group_name_H-M   'P 1'
#
loop_
_entity.id
_entity.type
_entity.pdbx_description
1 polymer ?
#
loop_
_entity_poly.entity_id
_entity_poly.type
_entity_poly.pdbx_seq_one_letter_code
_entity_poly.pdbx_strand_id
1 'polypeptide(L)'
;QVASFLVRKFEHFPPEILRGLGQAAVGLSIFSIENSISAEDLEASIPALAKVRGWNSEQSSTIINKLLRSGYQILDGQSLAKLGSLMAGLNSSTLRSLSSEVILEAIKLPEFAE
;
A
#
# COMPACT_ATOMS: atom_id res chain seq x y z
N GLN A 1 -0.54 -9.88 17.95
CA GLN A 1 0.87 -9.95 18.39
C GLN A 1 1.59 -11.21 17.91
N VAL A 2 1.00 -12.41 17.97
CA VAL A 2 1.62 -13.64 17.43
C VAL A 2 1.83 -13.59 15.91
N ALA A 3 0.81 -13.17 15.14
CA ALA A 3 0.89 -13.13 13.68
C ALA A 3 2.02 -12.20 13.17
N SER A 4 2.17 -11.01 13.77
CA SER A 4 3.25 -10.07 13.43
C SER A 4 4.65 -10.62 13.67
N PHE A 5 4.82 -11.48 14.68
CA PHE A 5 6.10 -12.17 14.94
C PHE A 5 6.43 -13.20 13.87
N LEU A 6 5.42 -13.90 13.33
CA LEU A 6 5.60 -14.89 12.28
C LEU A 6 5.98 -14.23 10.95
N VAL A 7 5.41 -13.07 10.64
CA VAL A 7 5.74 -12.28 9.44
C VAL A 7 7.24 -11.94 9.38
N ARG A 8 7.88 -11.68 10.52
CA ARG A 8 9.31 -11.34 10.59
C ARG A 8 10.26 -12.50 10.25
N LYS A 9 9.75 -13.73 10.13
CA LYS A 9 10.56 -14.91 9.78
C LYS A 9 10.71 -15.13 8.28
N PHE A 10 9.95 -14.41 7.46
CA PHE A 10 10.08 -14.50 6.00
C PHE A 10 11.26 -13.66 5.52
N GLU A 11 12.12 -14.26 4.69
CA GLU A 11 13.24 -13.57 4.05
C GLU A 11 12.79 -12.82 2.78
N HIS A 12 11.78 -13.37 2.10
CA HIS A 12 11.21 -12.82 0.87
C HIS A 12 9.68 -12.86 0.93
N PHE A 13 9.05 -11.97 0.19
CA PHE A 13 7.61 -11.74 0.21
C PHE A 13 7.04 -11.67 -1.22
N PRO A 14 6.97 -12.82 -1.93
CA PRO A 14 6.27 -12.89 -3.21
C PRO A 14 4.77 -12.56 -3.03
N PRO A 15 4.04 -12.27 -4.11
CA PRO A 15 2.67 -11.75 -4.03
C PRO A 15 1.73 -12.69 -3.29
N GLU A 16 1.91 -14.01 -3.42
CA GLU A 16 1.10 -15.03 -2.76
C GLU A 16 1.24 -14.94 -1.24
N ILE A 17 2.45 -14.67 -0.73
CA ILE A 17 2.68 -14.48 0.70
C ILE A 17 2.02 -13.19 1.15
N LEU A 18 2.27 -12.07 0.46
CA LEU A 18 1.71 -10.76 0.82
C LEU A 18 0.18 -10.77 0.82
N ARG A 19 -0.44 -11.36 -0.20
CA ARG A 19 -1.89 -11.53 -0.29
C ARG A 19 -2.44 -12.43 0.82
N GLY A 20 -1.67 -13.45 1.22
CA GLY A 20 -2.02 -14.38 2.29
C GLY A 20 -1.91 -13.82 3.71
N LEU A 21 -1.19 -12.71 3.92
CA LEU A 21 -1.02 -12.13 5.27
C LEU A 21 -2.31 -11.57 5.87
N GLY A 22 -3.20 -11.03 5.03
CA GLY A 22 -4.36 -10.27 5.50
C GLY A 22 -3.96 -9.22 6.55
N GLN A 23 -4.71 -9.14 7.66
CA GLN A 23 -4.41 -8.17 8.72
C GLN A 23 -3.06 -8.40 9.42
N ALA A 24 -2.42 -9.57 9.29
CA ALA A 24 -1.08 -9.78 9.85
C ALA A 24 -0.01 -8.92 9.16
N ALA A 25 -0.30 -8.36 7.98
CA ALA A 25 0.63 -7.52 7.23
C ALA A 25 1.07 -6.26 7.98
N VAL A 26 0.28 -5.77 8.96
CA VAL A 26 0.73 -4.68 9.86
C VAL A 26 1.94 -5.07 10.72
N GLY A 27 2.32 -6.34 10.75
CA GLY A 27 3.54 -6.85 11.36
C GLY A 27 4.80 -6.69 10.51
N LEU A 28 4.67 -6.30 9.23
CA LEU A 28 5.81 -6.03 8.35
C LEU A 28 6.67 -4.91 8.94
N SER A 29 7.97 -5.15 9.00
CA SER A 29 8.92 -4.12 9.41
C SER A 29 9.18 -3.16 8.25
N ILE A 30 9.55 -1.90 8.55
CA ILE A 30 9.99 -0.93 7.54
C ILE A 30 11.15 -1.50 6.71
N PHE A 31 12.11 -2.14 7.38
CA PHE A 31 13.23 -2.81 6.71
C PHE A 31 12.77 -3.87 5.69
N SER A 32 11.79 -4.71 6.04
CA SER A 32 11.24 -5.71 5.13
C SER A 32 10.55 -5.08 3.92
N ILE A 33 9.79 -4.00 4.13
CA ILE A 33 9.11 -3.27 3.04
C ILE A 33 10.14 -2.68 2.07
N GLU A 34 11.21 -2.09 2.59
CA GLU A 34 12.24 -1.47 1.77
C GLU A 34 13.14 -2.48 1.06
N ASN A 35 13.50 -3.58 1.72
CA ASN A 35 14.61 -4.43 1.28
C ASN A 35 14.22 -5.86 0.91
N SER A 36 13.10 -6.39 1.43
CA SER A 36 12.71 -7.80 1.23
C SER A 36 11.49 -7.99 0.33
N ILE A 37 10.73 -6.92 0.07
CA ILE A 37 9.60 -6.91 -0.86
C ILE A 37 10.07 -6.25 -2.16
N SER A 38 9.94 -6.89 -3.32
CA SER A 38 10.23 -6.22 -4.59
C SER A 38 9.11 -5.23 -4.96
N ALA A 39 9.39 -4.23 -5.79
CA ALA A 39 8.35 -3.28 -6.18
C ALA A 39 7.23 -3.94 -7.03
N GLU A 40 7.61 -4.88 -7.89
CA GLU A 40 6.68 -5.70 -8.68
C GLU A 40 5.76 -6.52 -7.77
N ASP A 41 6.33 -7.19 -6.76
CA ASP A 41 5.54 -7.99 -5.82
C ASP A 41 4.60 -7.14 -4.98
N LEU A 42 5.05 -5.94 -4.60
CA LEU A 42 4.27 -4.96 -3.86
C LEU A 42 3.08 -4.47 -4.69
N GLU A 43 3.33 -4.09 -5.95
CA GLU A 43 2.30 -3.63 -6.89
C GLU A 43 1.26 -4.73 -7.17
N ALA A 44 1.72 -5.96 -7.44
CA ALA A 44 0.86 -7.11 -7.64
C ALA A 44 0.01 -7.44 -6.39
N SER A 45 0.41 -6.96 -5.22
CA SER A 45 -0.27 -7.21 -3.93
C SER A 45 -1.17 -6.07 -3.46
N ILE A 46 -1.22 -4.93 -4.17
CA ILE A 46 -2.06 -3.77 -3.83
C ILE A 46 -3.50 -4.18 -3.48
N PRO A 47 -4.23 -5.00 -4.27
CA PRO A 47 -5.63 -5.33 -3.96
C PRO A 47 -5.85 -6.00 -2.60
N ALA A 48 -4.84 -6.69 -2.07
CA ALA A 48 -4.88 -7.29 -0.74
C ALA A 48 -4.41 -6.32 0.35
N LEU A 49 -3.29 -5.61 0.11
CA LEU A 49 -2.70 -4.69 1.08
C LEU A 49 -3.54 -3.44 1.32
N ALA A 50 -4.29 -2.97 0.31
CA ALA A 50 -5.23 -1.86 0.40
C ALA A 50 -6.40 -2.12 1.36
N LYS A 51 -6.68 -3.38 1.69
CA LYS A 51 -7.74 -3.80 2.62
C LYS A 51 -7.24 -4.00 4.06
N VAL A 52 -5.93 -3.93 4.26
CA VAL A 52 -5.31 -4.06 5.59
C VAL A 52 -5.57 -2.79 6.37
N ARG A 53 -6.08 -2.91 7.60
CA ARG A 53 -6.37 -1.76 8.46
C ARG A 53 -5.30 -1.64 9.53
N GLY A 54 -5.02 -0.41 9.95
CA GLY A 54 -4.06 -0.14 11.02
C GLY A 54 -2.60 -0.15 10.58
N TRP A 55 -2.32 0.09 9.29
CA TRP A 55 -1.00 0.56 8.87
C TRP A 55 -0.62 1.78 9.70
N ASN A 56 0.57 1.76 10.29
CA ASN A 56 1.10 2.99 10.87
C ASN A 56 1.57 3.93 9.75
N SER A 57 1.71 5.21 10.07
CA SER A 57 2.07 6.25 9.09
C SER A 57 3.40 5.99 8.38
N GLU A 58 4.36 5.37 9.06
CA GLU A 58 5.66 5.04 8.47
C GLU A 58 5.52 3.90 7.48
N GLN A 59 4.82 2.82 7.83
CA GLN A 59 4.55 1.69 6.94
C GLN A 59 3.83 2.11 5.66
N SER A 60 2.72 2.85 5.79
CA SER A 60 1.93 3.28 4.63
C SER A 60 2.77 4.19 3.72
N SER A 61 3.50 5.15 4.28
CA SER A 61 4.34 6.06 3.48
C SER A 61 5.52 5.34 2.83
N THR A 62 6.16 4.38 3.50
CA THR A 62 7.23 3.56 2.90
C THR A 62 6.70 2.73 1.73
N ILE A 63 5.52 2.09 1.87
CA ILE A 63 4.88 1.33 0.79
C ILE A 63 4.57 2.25 -0.41
N ILE A 64 3.91 3.38 -0.18
CA ILE A 64 3.53 4.31 -1.25
C ILE A 64 4.76 4.90 -1.94
N ASN A 65 5.76 5.35 -1.17
CA ASN A 65 6.98 5.91 -1.75
C ASN A 65 7.72 4.89 -2.60
N LYS A 66 7.73 3.61 -2.19
CA LYS A 66 8.33 2.53 -2.97
C LYS A 66 7.61 2.31 -4.29
N LEU A 67 6.29 2.22 -4.27
CA LEU A 67 5.46 2.09 -5.49
C LEU A 67 5.68 3.26 -6.46
N LEU A 68 5.65 4.50 -5.96
CA LEU A 68 5.84 5.67 -6.81
C LEU A 68 7.25 5.73 -7.42
N ARG A 69 8.29 5.35 -6.65
CA ARG A 69 9.67 5.27 -7.15
C ARG A 69 9.88 4.17 -8.18
N SER A 70 9.07 3.11 -8.17
CA SER A 70 9.13 2.04 -9.17
C SER A 70 8.31 2.32 -10.42
N GLY A 71 7.63 3.46 -10.49
CA GLY A 71 6.87 3.88 -11.66
C GLY A 71 5.36 3.64 -11.58
N TYR A 72 4.81 3.27 -10.42
CA TYR A 72 3.35 3.25 -10.23
C TYR A 72 2.79 4.66 -10.44
N GLN A 73 1.74 4.78 -11.25
CA GLN A 73 1.11 6.06 -11.59
C GLN A 73 -0.31 6.14 -11.06
N ILE A 74 -0.66 7.29 -10.47
CA ILE A 74 -2.03 7.64 -10.10
C ILE A 74 -2.57 8.52 -11.23
N LEU A 75 -3.19 7.89 -12.22
CA LEU A 75 -3.62 8.52 -13.47
C LEU A 75 -5.08 9.02 -13.42
N ASP A 76 -5.90 8.38 -12.61
CA ASP A 76 -7.36 8.53 -12.56
C ASP A 76 -7.91 8.24 -11.16
N GLY A 77 -9.21 8.48 -10.95
CA GLY A 77 -9.81 8.19 -9.64
C GLY A 77 -9.73 6.71 -9.24
N GLN A 78 -9.72 5.79 -10.22
CA GLN A 78 -9.66 4.35 -9.96
C GLN A 78 -8.29 3.90 -9.44
N SER A 79 -7.20 4.40 -10.01
CA SER A 79 -5.83 4.13 -9.56
C SER A 79 -5.54 4.75 -8.19
N LEU A 80 -6.18 5.87 -7.85
CA LEU A 80 -6.16 6.43 -6.49
C LEU A 80 -6.95 5.53 -5.52
N ALA A 81 -8.21 5.23 -5.83
CA ALA A 81 -9.07 4.43 -4.95
C ALA A 81 -8.54 3.01 -4.71
N LYS A 82 -7.85 2.39 -5.69
CA LYS A 82 -7.19 1.08 -5.54
C LYS A 82 -6.16 1.02 -4.41
N LEU A 83 -5.61 2.15 -3.98
CA LEU A 83 -4.68 2.20 -2.86
C LEU A 83 -5.38 1.97 -1.51
N GLY A 84 -6.70 2.20 -1.41
CA GLY A 84 -7.48 1.97 -0.20
C GLY A 84 -6.83 2.58 1.05
N SER A 85 -6.65 1.77 2.10
CA SER A 85 -6.06 2.22 3.36
C SER A 85 -4.60 2.70 3.24
N LEU A 86 -3.87 2.32 2.19
CA LEU A 86 -2.50 2.77 1.94
C LEU A 86 -2.46 4.25 1.53
N MET A 87 -3.57 4.85 1.08
CA MET A 87 -3.65 6.27 0.72
C MET A 87 -3.22 7.18 1.88
N ALA A 88 -3.37 6.73 3.13
CA ALA A 88 -2.86 7.44 4.31
C ALA A 88 -1.33 7.69 4.28
N GLY A 89 -0.60 6.96 3.44
CA GLY A 89 0.83 7.13 3.21
C GLY A 89 1.19 8.14 2.11
N LEU A 90 0.21 8.68 1.37
CA LEU A 90 0.47 9.69 0.34
C LEU A 90 1.02 10.97 0.97
N ASN A 91 2.19 11.40 0.51
CA ASN A 91 2.73 12.67 0.94
C ASN A 91 1.87 13.83 0.37
N SER A 92 1.83 14.94 1.11
CA SER A 92 0.95 16.06 0.77
C SER A 92 1.29 16.73 -0.57
N SER A 93 2.55 16.69 -1.02
CA SER A 93 2.95 17.19 -2.33
C SER A 93 2.39 16.34 -3.47
N THR A 94 2.41 15.02 -3.34
CA THR A 94 1.80 14.10 -4.31
C THR A 94 0.31 14.32 -4.36
N LEU A 95 -0.37 14.40 -3.20
CA LEU A 95 -1.81 14.67 -3.16
C LEU A 95 -2.18 16.01 -3.82
N ARG A 96 -1.41 17.08 -3.57
CA ARG A 96 -1.61 18.40 -4.20
C ARG A 96 -1.29 18.43 -5.70
N SER A 97 -0.53 17.46 -6.20
CA SER A 97 -0.19 17.35 -7.62
C SER A 97 -1.23 16.61 -8.45
N LEU A 98 -2.14 15.86 -7.79
CA LEU A 98 -3.27 15.21 -8.47
C LEU A 98 -4.26 16.27 -8.94
N SER A 99 -4.87 16.05 -10.11
CA SER A 99 -5.93 16.94 -10.58
C SER A 99 -7.18 16.81 -9.71
N SER A 100 -8.00 17.86 -9.68
CA SER A 100 -9.28 17.84 -8.98
C SER A 100 -10.20 16.73 -9.48
N GLU A 101 -10.14 16.41 -10.77
CA GLU A 101 -10.96 15.39 -11.43
C GLU A 101 -10.62 14.00 -10.88
N VAL A 102 -9.32 13.67 -10.74
CA VAL A 102 -8.86 12.40 -10.14
C VAL A 102 -9.45 12.22 -8.74
N ILE A 103 -9.40 13.26 -7.91
CA ILE A 103 -9.92 13.20 -6.54
C ILE A 103 -11.45 13.06 -6.54
N LEU A 104 -12.15 13.84 -7.37
CA LEU A 104 -13.62 13.82 -7.47
C LEU A 104 -14.17 12.50 -8.03
N GLU A 105 -13.42 11.82 -8.90
CA GLU A 105 -13.73 10.48 -9.36
C GLU A 105 -13.52 9.47 -8.23
N ALA A 106 -12.37 9.55 -7.54
CA ALA A 106 -12.02 8.60 -6.50
C ALA A 106 -13.03 8.58 -5.35
N ILE A 107 -13.48 9.74 -4.86
CA ILE A 107 -14.46 9.82 -3.74
C ILE A 107 -15.81 9.16 -4.04
N LYS A 108 -16.12 8.86 -5.31
CA LYS A 108 -17.35 8.18 -5.73
C LYS A 108 -17.19 6.66 -5.73
N LEU A 109 -15.96 6.15 -5.61
CA LEU A 109 -15.65 4.73 -5.64
C LEU A 109 -15.72 4.14 -4.23
N PRO A 110 -16.28 2.93 -4.05
CA PRO A 110 -16.43 2.32 -2.74
C PRO A 110 -15.08 2.03 -2.07
N GLU A 111 -14.02 1.77 -2.85
CA GLU A 111 -12.68 1.49 -2.34
C GLU A 111 -11.98 2.71 -1.71
N PHE A 112 -12.48 3.93 -1.95
CA PHE A 112 -11.82 5.16 -1.50
C PHE A 112 -11.89 5.40 0.01
N ALA A 113 -12.90 4.85 0.71
CA ALA A 113 -13.15 5.13 2.12
C ALA A 113 -12.98 3.91 3.05
N GLU A 114 -12.28 2.85 2.61
CA GLU A 114 -12.12 1.59 3.37
C GLU A 114 -11.05 1.55 4.46
#